data_AF-A0A5N7Y3J5-F1
#
_entry.id   AF-A0A5N7Y3J5-F1
#
_cell.length_a   1.000
_cell.length_b   1.000
_cell.length_c   1.000
_cell.angle_alpha   90.00
_cell.angle_beta   90.00
_cell.angle_gamma   90.00
#
_symmetry.space_group_name_H-M   'P 1'
#
loop_
_entity.id
_entity.type
_entity.pdbx_description
1 polymer ?
#
loop_
_entity_poly.entity_id
_entity_poly.type
_entity_poly.pdbx_seq_one_letter_code
_entity_poly.pdbx_strand_id
1 'polypeptide(L)'
;MSSRRSLAFSLSALLVFLFTLLPSSLLSAAPADDLLRLHQLRLAAQKSLGDFYMYNGMEGDQRYARMIGESLQEGQARLDSLGEMPGDASKALRAQLQTSWQSYRSGLQALMDAMRKQGYTDLQPVADLADHNQRLMAISQELYQKIQQESGFSVPPLTQKSREQSLLMQNIALDYASRSASVGTSFFGGGEERAMDVLVGDFASKLGSLSAAQQNTPQITAALSAIETKWRYIEKSLRNYNENTVPFLVSKYSDSIIEGLEGVSAQYAANQQ
;
A
#
# COMPACT_ATOMS: atom_id res chain seq x y z
N MET A 1 63.83 -7.75 52.91
CA MET A 1 62.56 -8.16 53.53
C MET A 1 61.71 -6.91 53.78
N SER A 2 60.42 -6.98 53.42
CA SER A 2 59.26 -6.09 53.71
C SER A 2 59.46 -4.57 53.81
N SER A 3 58.96 -3.71 52.91
CA SER A 3 57.58 -3.45 52.44
C SER A 3 56.76 -2.47 53.30
N ARG A 4 56.64 -1.23 52.76
CA ARG A 4 55.45 -0.34 52.59
C ARG A 4 54.51 -0.01 53.76
N ARG A 5 54.18 1.31 53.89
CA ARG A 5 52.87 1.97 53.55
C ARG A 5 52.81 3.35 54.24
N SER A 6 52.93 4.50 53.55
CA SER A 6 51.92 5.29 52.79
C SER A 6 50.64 5.67 53.57
N LEU A 7 50.52 6.96 53.94
CA LEU A 7 49.26 7.65 54.23
C LEU A 7 49.14 8.79 53.21
N ALA A 8 48.40 8.54 52.12
CA ALA A 8 47.99 9.55 51.15
C ALA A 8 46.51 9.82 51.35
N PHE A 9 46.17 11.09 51.54
CA PHE A 9 44.80 11.60 51.67
C PHE A 9 43.99 11.32 50.40
N SER A 10 42.77 10.86 50.59
CA SER A 10 41.81 10.56 49.52
C SER A 10 41.33 11.83 48.83
N LEU A 11 41.76 12.04 47.59
CA LEU A 11 41.09 12.89 46.61
C LEU A 11 40.11 11.98 45.84
N SER A 12 38.82 12.00 46.18
CA SER A 12 37.83 11.34 45.33
C SER A 12 36.42 11.87 45.55
N ALA A 13 35.71 12.01 44.43
CA ALA A 13 34.27 12.25 44.28
C ALA A 13 33.75 13.68 44.45
N LEU A 14 34.07 14.55 43.48
CA LEU A 14 33.11 15.57 43.03
C LEU A 14 33.00 15.50 41.51
N LEU A 15 32.19 14.55 41.04
CA LEU A 15 31.81 14.46 39.63
C LEU A 15 30.43 13.82 39.57
N VAL A 16 29.60 14.36 38.67
CA VAL A 16 28.27 13.87 38.27
C VAL A 16 27.09 14.43 39.07
N PHE A 17 26.55 15.56 38.60
CA PHE A 17 25.11 15.65 38.32
C PHE A 17 24.85 16.84 37.37
N LEU A 18 25.24 16.67 36.10
CA LEU A 18 24.71 17.47 34.99
C LEU A 18 23.93 16.49 34.11
N PHE A 19 22.70 16.17 34.52
CA PHE A 19 21.76 15.46 33.67
C PHE A 19 21.27 16.48 32.64
N THR A 20 21.96 16.57 31.52
CA THR A 20 21.52 17.35 30.37
C THR A 20 20.15 16.84 29.96
N LEU A 21 19.15 17.72 30.06
CA LEU A 21 17.87 17.61 29.38
C LEU A 21 18.15 17.44 27.88
N LEU A 22 18.24 16.19 27.42
CA LEU A 22 18.16 15.88 26.00
C LEU A 22 16.73 16.24 25.59
N PRO A 23 16.51 17.19 24.66
CA PRO A 23 15.21 17.29 24.03
C PRO A 23 14.96 15.94 23.37
N SER A 24 13.85 15.30 23.71
CA SER A 24 13.32 14.22 22.90
C SER A 24 13.08 14.81 21.52
N SER A 25 14.02 14.61 20.60
CA SER A 25 13.74 14.81 19.19
C SER A 25 12.53 13.94 18.91
N LEU A 26 11.37 14.56 18.70
CA LEU A 26 10.29 13.92 17.97
C LEU A 26 10.97 13.38 16.71
N LEU A 27 11.11 12.06 16.60
CA LEU A 27 11.58 11.46 15.36
C LEU A 27 10.49 11.81 14.35
N SER A 28 10.68 12.93 13.65
CA SER A 28 10.03 13.12 12.37
C SER A 28 10.36 11.87 11.58
N ALA A 29 9.33 11.14 11.14
CA ALA A 29 9.56 10.03 10.24
C ALA A 29 10.41 10.54 9.08
N ALA A 30 11.42 9.76 8.69
CA ALA A 30 12.21 10.14 7.54
C ALA A 30 11.26 10.21 6.33
N PRO A 31 11.42 11.16 5.39
CA PRO A 31 10.57 11.25 4.20
C PRO A 31 10.37 9.92 3.47
N ALA A 32 11.38 9.03 3.51
CA ALA A 32 11.31 7.67 3.00
C ALA A 32 10.18 6.81 3.62
N ASP A 33 9.99 6.91 4.93
CA ASP A 33 8.98 6.16 5.69
C ASP A 33 7.58 6.67 5.40
N ASP A 34 7.39 7.99 5.32
CA ASP A 34 6.09 8.58 4.98
C ASP A 34 5.68 8.24 3.55
N LEU A 35 6.63 8.24 2.61
CA LEU A 35 6.39 7.77 1.24
C LEU A 35 6.01 6.29 1.22
N LEU A 36 6.69 5.43 1.99
CA LEU A 36 6.31 4.02 2.11
C LEU A 36 4.90 3.86 2.70
N ARG A 37 4.56 4.62 3.74
CA ARG A 37 3.24 4.58 4.38
C ARG A 37 2.13 5.01 3.43
N LEU A 38 2.34 6.08 2.64
CA LEU A 38 1.37 6.51 1.63
C LEU A 38 1.21 5.49 0.50
N HIS A 39 2.29 4.84 0.10
CA HIS A 39 2.22 3.72 -0.83
C HIS A 39 1.37 2.57 -0.28
N GLN A 40 1.61 2.15 0.96
CA GLN A 40 0.88 1.06 1.60
C GLN A 40 -0.58 1.42 1.92
N LEU A 41 -0.87 2.68 2.26
CA LEU A 41 -2.24 3.20 2.38
C LEU A 41 -3.02 3.01 1.08
N ARG A 42 -2.40 3.29 -0.08
CA ARG A 42 -3.04 3.14 -1.40
C ARG A 42 -3.32 1.67 -1.73
N LEU A 43 -2.38 0.77 -1.44
CA LEU A 43 -2.61 -0.67 -1.57
C LEU A 43 -3.80 -1.12 -0.71
N ALA A 44 -3.84 -0.74 0.56
CA ALA A 44 -4.91 -1.09 1.48
C ALA A 44 -6.28 -0.49 1.06
N ALA A 45 -6.29 0.74 0.55
CA ALA A 45 -7.49 1.39 0.02
C ALA A 45 -8.06 0.64 -1.19
N GLN A 46 -7.24 0.29 -2.18
CA GLN A 46 -7.71 -0.46 -3.35
C GLN A 46 -8.07 -1.91 -3.01
N LYS A 47 -7.31 -2.55 -2.11
CA LYS A 47 -7.60 -3.90 -1.64
C LYS A 47 -8.96 -3.98 -0.93
N SER A 48 -9.24 -3.05 -0.02
CA SER A 48 -10.56 -3.00 0.65
C SER A 48 -11.72 -2.82 -0.33
N LEU A 49 -11.55 -2.07 -1.42
CA LEU A 49 -12.58 -1.95 -2.46
C LEU A 49 -12.71 -3.22 -3.30
N GLY A 50 -11.59 -3.86 -3.66
CA GLY A 50 -11.60 -5.14 -4.38
C GLY A 50 -12.26 -6.25 -3.55
N ASP A 51 -11.92 -6.34 -2.26
CA ASP A 51 -12.54 -7.26 -1.32
C ASP A 51 -14.02 -6.94 -1.10
N PHE A 52 -14.44 -5.67 -1.21
CA PHE A 52 -15.86 -5.32 -1.22
C PHE A 52 -16.60 -5.85 -2.44
N TYR A 53 -16.02 -5.76 -3.64
CA TYR A 53 -16.64 -6.38 -4.82
C TYR A 53 -16.74 -7.90 -4.67
N MET A 54 -15.73 -8.54 -4.09
CA MET A 54 -15.78 -9.97 -3.76
C MET A 54 -16.85 -10.28 -2.72
N TYR A 55 -16.95 -9.48 -1.66
CA TYR A 55 -17.98 -9.59 -0.63
C TYR A 55 -19.39 -9.47 -1.24
N ASN A 56 -19.55 -8.54 -2.19
CA ASN A 56 -20.81 -8.31 -2.88
C ASN A 56 -21.19 -9.47 -3.81
N GLY A 57 -20.29 -9.85 -4.71
CA GLY A 57 -20.51 -10.89 -5.70
C GLY A 57 -20.57 -12.31 -5.14
N MET A 58 -20.09 -12.53 -3.91
CA MET A 58 -20.16 -13.82 -3.20
C MET A 58 -21.18 -13.81 -2.06
N GLU A 59 -22.27 -13.04 -2.23
CA GLU A 59 -23.45 -13.05 -1.35
C GLU A 59 -23.12 -12.84 0.15
N GLY A 60 -22.12 -12.01 0.43
CA GLY A 60 -21.75 -11.65 1.78
C GLY A 60 -20.84 -12.65 2.51
N ASP A 61 -20.01 -13.41 1.79
CA ASP A 61 -18.98 -14.29 2.40
C ASP A 61 -18.12 -13.51 3.42
N GLN A 62 -18.21 -13.93 4.69
CA GLN A 62 -17.58 -13.28 5.84
C GLN A 62 -16.05 -13.21 5.76
N ARG A 63 -15.42 -14.03 4.92
CA ARG A 63 -13.98 -13.94 4.64
C ARG A 63 -13.61 -12.56 4.12
N TYR A 64 -14.33 -12.06 3.12
CA TYR A 64 -14.03 -10.75 2.54
C TYR A 64 -14.43 -9.61 3.50
N ALA A 65 -15.49 -9.79 4.29
CA ALA A 65 -15.80 -8.83 5.36
C ALA A 65 -14.64 -8.64 6.34
N ARG A 66 -13.94 -9.73 6.69
CA ARG A 66 -12.73 -9.68 7.53
C ARG A 66 -11.58 -8.98 6.81
N MET A 67 -11.30 -9.35 5.57
CA MET A 67 -10.21 -8.78 4.77
C MET A 67 -10.40 -7.26 4.52
N ILE A 68 -11.65 -6.81 4.33
CA ILE A 68 -11.99 -5.39 4.28
C ILE A 68 -11.64 -4.71 5.60
N GLY A 69 -12.05 -5.29 6.73
CA GLY A 69 -11.75 -4.76 8.06
C GLY A 69 -10.25 -4.63 8.33
N GLU A 70 -9.48 -5.66 7.99
CA GLU A 70 -8.01 -5.68 8.08
C GLU A 70 -7.39 -4.55 7.23
N SER A 71 -7.79 -4.45 5.97
CA SER A 71 -7.29 -3.43 5.04
C SER A 71 -7.64 -2.00 5.50
N LEU A 72 -8.85 -1.78 6.03
CA LEU A 72 -9.25 -0.49 6.60
C LEU A 72 -8.43 -0.15 7.86
N GLN A 73 -8.16 -1.13 8.72
CA GLN A 73 -7.33 -0.91 9.90
C GLN A 73 -5.89 -0.59 9.51
N GLU A 74 -5.31 -1.33 8.56
CA GLU A 74 -3.96 -1.09 8.06
C GLU A 74 -3.83 0.29 7.42
N GLY A 75 -4.77 0.66 6.53
CA GLY A 75 -4.79 1.98 5.90
C GLY A 75 -4.86 3.11 6.93
N GLN A 76 -5.77 3.00 7.90
CA GLN A 76 -5.87 3.97 8.99
C GLN A 76 -4.56 4.09 9.76
N ALA A 77 -3.94 2.96 10.14
CA ALA A 77 -2.69 2.94 10.86
C ALA A 77 -1.54 3.61 10.06
N ARG A 78 -1.47 3.40 8.73
CA ARG A 78 -0.48 4.06 7.87
C ARG A 78 -0.68 5.57 7.80
N LEU A 79 -1.93 6.01 7.67
CA LEU A 79 -2.30 7.42 7.64
C LEU A 79 -1.99 8.13 8.96
N ASP A 80 -2.32 7.49 10.09
CA ASP A 80 -2.08 8.04 11.43
C ASP A 80 -0.59 8.10 11.76
N SER A 81 0.19 7.18 11.20
CA SER A 81 1.64 7.12 11.40
C SER A 81 2.42 8.16 10.58
N LEU A 82 1.78 8.92 9.68
CA LEU A 82 2.49 9.94 8.89
C LEU A 82 3.14 11.00 9.80
N GLY A 83 4.43 11.25 9.57
CA GLY A 83 5.23 12.23 10.30
C GLY A 83 4.87 13.69 10.01
N GLU A 84 5.67 14.63 10.49
CA GLU A 84 5.48 16.03 10.13
C GLU A 84 5.72 16.23 8.63
N MET A 85 4.76 16.86 7.95
CA MET A 85 4.86 17.08 6.52
C MET A 85 5.90 18.17 6.20
N PRO A 86 6.76 17.96 5.18
CA PRO A 86 7.94 18.81 4.94
C PRO A 86 7.63 20.24 4.49
N GLY A 87 6.42 20.53 4.02
CA GLY A 87 6.02 21.87 3.56
C GLY A 87 4.52 22.11 3.65
N ASP A 88 4.09 23.35 3.38
CA ASP A 88 2.70 23.75 3.57
C ASP A 88 1.75 23.08 2.55
N ALA A 89 2.22 22.76 1.34
CA ALA A 89 1.41 22.03 0.37
C ALA A 89 1.18 20.58 0.82
N SER A 90 2.23 19.88 1.28
CA SER A 90 2.07 18.53 1.84
C SER A 90 1.23 18.51 3.13
N LYS A 91 1.31 19.53 3.99
CA LYS A 91 0.41 19.68 5.15
C LYS A 91 -1.06 19.78 4.72
N ALA A 92 -1.35 20.65 3.75
CA ALA A 92 -2.72 20.82 3.24
C ALA A 92 -3.26 19.53 2.60
N LEU A 93 -2.43 18.84 1.80
CA LEU A 93 -2.79 17.57 1.17
C LEU A 93 -2.99 16.44 2.19
N ARG A 94 -2.18 16.38 3.25
CA ARG A 94 -2.39 15.42 4.35
C ARG A 94 -3.75 15.61 5.01
N ALA A 95 -4.16 16.85 5.29
CA ALA A 95 -5.48 17.13 5.86
C ALA A 95 -6.62 16.70 4.91
N GLN A 96 -6.49 17.00 3.61
CA GLN A 96 -7.45 16.54 2.60
C GLN A 96 -7.51 15.01 2.51
N LEU A 97 -6.35 14.34 2.59
CA LEU A 97 -6.25 12.88 2.56
C LEU A 97 -6.98 12.26 3.76
N GLN A 98 -6.85 12.84 4.95
CA GLN A 98 -7.57 12.40 6.15
C GLN A 98 -9.09 12.50 5.98
N THR A 99 -9.59 13.62 5.46
CA THR A 99 -11.02 13.78 5.17
C THR A 99 -11.49 12.78 4.11
N SER A 100 -10.75 12.63 3.00
CA SER A 100 -11.10 11.71 1.92
C SER A 100 -11.11 10.25 2.38
N TRP A 101 -10.14 9.86 3.22
CA TRP A 101 -10.08 8.53 3.83
C TRP A 101 -11.27 8.25 4.72
N GLN A 102 -11.67 9.22 5.56
CA GLN A 102 -12.83 9.07 6.42
C GLN A 102 -14.12 8.91 5.63
N SER A 103 -14.31 9.69 4.56
CA SER A 103 -15.47 9.54 3.66
C SER A 103 -15.51 8.18 2.98
N TYR A 104 -14.38 7.73 2.42
CA TYR A 104 -14.26 6.40 1.81
C TYR A 104 -14.59 5.28 2.81
N ARG A 105 -13.97 5.32 4.00
CA ARG A 105 -14.17 4.32 5.05
C ARG A 105 -15.62 4.26 5.51
N SER A 106 -16.24 5.41 5.75
CA SER A 106 -17.65 5.49 6.16
C SER A 106 -18.59 4.97 5.06
N GLY A 107 -18.35 5.31 3.79
CA GLY A 107 -19.14 4.79 2.67
C GLY A 107 -19.04 3.27 2.56
N LEU A 108 -17.84 2.71 2.65
CA LEU A 108 -17.62 1.27 2.60
C LEU A 108 -18.30 0.55 3.76
N GLN A 109 -18.19 1.08 4.98
CA GLN A 109 -18.86 0.51 6.15
C GLN A 109 -20.39 0.54 6.02
N ALA A 110 -20.95 1.62 5.49
CA ALA A 110 -22.39 1.73 5.25
C ALA A 110 -22.87 0.68 4.24
N LEU A 111 -22.11 0.45 3.16
CA LEU A 111 -22.39 -0.58 2.17
C LEU A 111 -22.29 -2.01 2.75
N MET A 112 -21.28 -2.28 3.57
CA MET A 112 -21.17 -3.57 4.27
C MET A 112 -22.35 -3.81 5.22
N ASP A 113 -22.80 -2.78 5.94
CA ASP A 113 -23.95 -2.86 6.82
C ASP A 113 -25.26 -3.04 6.05
N ALA A 114 -25.41 -2.39 4.89
CA ALA A 114 -26.55 -2.58 4.00
C ALA A 114 -26.62 -4.03 3.52
N MET A 115 -25.51 -4.56 3.00
CA MET A 115 -25.42 -5.96 2.57
C MET A 115 -25.77 -6.92 3.71
N ARG A 116 -25.24 -6.71 4.93
CA ARG A 116 -25.54 -7.56 6.10
C ARG A 116 -27.01 -7.54 6.50
N LYS A 117 -27.67 -6.38 6.44
CA LYS A 117 -29.05 -6.20 6.90
C LYS A 117 -30.10 -6.58 5.85
N GLN A 118 -29.80 -6.33 4.57
CA GLN A 118 -30.76 -6.38 3.48
C GLN A 118 -30.45 -7.48 2.46
N GLY A 119 -29.21 -7.99 2.43
CA GLY A 119 -28.75 -9.00 1.48
C GLY A 119 -28.37 -8.44 0.10
N TYR A 120 -28.40 -7.12 -0.09
CA TYR A 120 -28.00 -6.45 -1.34
C TYR A 120 -27.49 -5.03 -1.07
N THR A 121 -26.88 -4.42 -2.09
CA THR A 121 -26.51 -3.00 -2.14
C THR A 121 -27.01 -2.38 -3.44
N ASP A 122 -27.47 -1.14 -3.37
CA ASP A 122 -27.85 -0.39 -4.57
C ASP A 122 -26.62 -0.01 -5.42
N LEU A 123 -26.83 0.17 -6.73
CA LEU A 123 -25.75 0.47 -7.67
C LEU A 123 -25.11 1.84 -7.42
N GLN A 124 -25.91 2.87 -7.15
CA GLN A 124 -25.41 4.24 -7.01
C GLN A 124 -24.45 4.39 -5.81
N PRO A 125 -24.76 3.91 -4.59
CA PRO A 125 -23.81 3.97 -3.48
C PRO A 125 -22.50 3.22 -3.74
N VAL A 126 -22.52 2.14 -4.54
CA VAL A 126 -21.31 1.43 -4.94
C VAL A 126 -20.47 2.27 -5.90
N ALA A 127 -21.10 2.94 -6.87
CA ALA A 127 -20.42 3.88 -7.77
C ALA A 127 -19.83 5.07 -6.99
N ASP A 128 -20.58 5.65 -6.06
CA ASP A 128 -20.09 6.74 -5.20
C ASP A 128 -18.87 6.31 -4.37
N LEU A 129 -18.85 5.05 -3.90
CA LEU A 129 -17.68 4.50 -3.19
C LEU A 129 -16.45 4.40 -4.11
N ALA A 130 -16.64 3.97 -5.36
CA ALA A 130 -15.56 3.91 -6.34
C ALA A 130 -14.99 5.32 -6.62
N ASP A 131 -15.84 6.34 -6.77
CA ASP A 131 -15.43 7.74 -6.94
C ASP A 131 -14.66 8.26 -5.72
N HIS A 132 -15.13 7.93 -4.50
CA HIS A 132 -14.40 8.25 -3.28
C HIS A 132 -13.01 7.60 -3.24
N ASN A 133 -12.89 6.35 -3.69
CA ASN A 133 -11.60 5.66 -3.78
C ASN A 133 -10.67 6.34 -4.80
N GLN A 134 -11.17 6.66 -6.00
CA GLN A 134 -10.39 7.37 -7.01
C GLN A 134 -9.86 8.72 -6.50
N ARG A 135 -10.72 9.50 -5.83
CA ARG A 135 -10.32 10.77 -5.21
C ARG A 135 -9.26 10.58 -4.13
N LEU A 136 -9.43 9.59 -3.25
CA LEU A 136 -8.46 9.24 -2.23
C LEU A 136 -7.09 8.89 -2.84
N MET A 137 -7.09 8.08 -3.91
CA MET A 137 -5.89 7.67 -4.63
C MET A 137 -5.17 8.86 -5.28
N ALA A 138 -5.93 9.79 -5.89
CA ALA A 138 -5.38 10.99 -6.50
C ALA A 138 -4.71 11.91 -5.47
N ILE A 139 -5.39 12.20 -4.35
CA ILE A 139 -4.85 13.02 -3.27
C ILE A 139 -3.59 12.37 -2.67
N SER A 140 -3.62 11.05 -2.44
CA SER A 140 -2.47 10.32 -1.90
C SER A 140 -1.26 10.35 -2.84
N GLN A 141 -1.48 10.25 -4.16
CA GLN A 141 -0.43 10.38 -5.16
C GLN A 141 0.14 11.80 -5.22
N GLU A 142 -0.71 12.83 -5.15
CA GLU A 142 -0.26 14.22 -5.12
C GLU A 142 0.56 14.51 -3.86
N LEU A 143 0.12 14.02 -2.70
CA LEU A 143 0.87 14.12 -1.45
C LEU A 143 2.22 13.41 -1.55
N TYR A 144 2.27 12.20 -2.13
CA TYR A 144 3.51 11.46 -2.36
C TYR A 144 4.51 12.27 -3.20
N GLN A 145 4.04 12.96 -4.24
CA GLN A 145 4.87 13.83 -5.06
C GLN A 145 5.33 15.07 -4.30
N LYS A 146 4.44 15.70 -3.52
CA LYS A 146 4.77 16.90 -2.74
C LYS A 146 5.76 16.63 -1.62
N ILE A 147 5.66 15.50 -0.93
CA ILE A 147 6.66 15.09 0.07
C ILE A 147 8.04 14.99 -0.58
N GLN A 148 8.17 14.36 -1.76
CA GLN A 148 9.47 14.27 -2.44
C GLN A 148 10.01 15.65 -2.85
N GLN A 149 9.14 16.51 -3.39
CA GLN A 149 9.51 17.87 -3.81
C GLN A 149 9.95 18.76 -2.64
N GLU A 150 9.19 18.79 -1.56
CA GLU A 150 9.42 19.69 -0.43
C GLU A 150 10.49 19.19 0.55
N SER A 151 10.68 17.87 0.68
CA SER A 151 11.75 17.30 1.51
C SER A 151 13.11 17.21 0.80
N GLY A 152 13.13 17.29 -0.53
CA GLY A 152 14.33 17.03 -1.35
C GLY A 152 14.75 15.55 -1.40
N PHE A 153 14.02 14.65 -0.74
CA PHE A 153 14.25 13.21 -0.81
C PHE A 153 13.48 12.59 -1.98
N SER A 154 14.14 11.77 -2.78
CA SER A 154 13.49 11.01 -3.86
C SER A 154 13.62 9.51 -3.60
N VAL A 155 12.53 8.76 -3.80
CA VAL A 155 12.57 7.30 -3.69
C VAL A 155 13.49 6.74 -4.77
N PRO A 156 14.40 5.82 -4.43
CA PRO A 156 15.33 5.32 -5.42
C PRO A 156 14.61 4.59 -6.57
N PRO A 157 15.13 4.66 -7.82
CA PRO A 157 14.34 4.28 -9.00
C PRO A 157 13.81 2.84 -9.01
N LEU A 158 14.60 1.86 -8.56
CA LEU A 158 14.15 0.46 -8.55
C LEU A 158 13.13 0.19 -7.43
N THR A 159 13.30 0.82 -6.27
CA THR A 159 12.30 0.82 -5.18
C THR A 159 10.98 1.40 -5.68
N GLN A 160 11.03 2.55 -6.37
CA GLN A 160 9.88 3.22 -6.95
C GLN A 160 9.19 2.34 -8.00
N LYS A 161 9.94 1.75 -8.94
CA LYS A 161 9.38 0.84 -9.95
C LYS A 161 8.69 -0.38 -9.33
N SER A 162 9.26 -0.97 -8.28
CA SER A 162 8.63 -2.10 -7.57
C SER A 162 7.32 -1.70 -6.89
N ARG A 163 7.26 -0.50 -6.28
CA ARG A 163 6.03 0.05 -5.67
C ARG A 163 4.96 0.34 -6.72
N GLU A 164 5.34 0.96 -7.84
CA GLU A 164 4.41 1.22 -8.93
C GLU A 164 3.86 -0.09 -9.53
N GLN A 165 4.69 -1.13 -9.57
CA GLN A 165 4.29 -2.45 -10.02
C GLN A 165 3.29 -3.11 -9.07
N SER A 166 3.45 -2.97 -7.74
CA SER A 166 2.48 -3.51 -6.78
C SER A 166 1.13 -2.78 -6.87
N LEU A 167 1.13 -1.45 -7.03
CA LEU A 167 -0.09 -0.68 -7.30
C LEU A 167 -0.77 -1.08 -8.62
N LEU A 168 0.01 -1.36 -9.67
CA LEU A 168 -0.55 -1.83 -10.94
C LEU A 168 -1.22 -3.20 -10.78
N MET A 169 -0.60 -4.15 -10.06
CA MET A 169 -1.24 -5.44 -9.77
C MET A 169 -2.52 -5.26 -8.97
N GLN A 170 -2.50 -4.39 -7.96
CA GLN A 170 -3.69 -4.12 -7.14
C GLN A 170 -4.82 -3.51 -7.97
N ASN A 171 -4.50 -2.63 -8.91
CA ASN A 171 -5.48 -2.05 -9.84
C ASN A 171 -6.08 -3.11 -10.78
N ILE A 172 -5.26 -4.02 -11.31
CA ILE A 172 -5.73 -5.14 -12.14
C ILE A 172 -6.68 -6.05 -11.34
N ALA A 173 -6.32 -6.37 -10.09
CA ALA A 173 -7.15 -7.20 -9.22
C ALA A 173 -8.49 -6.52 -8.89
N LEU A 174 -8.46 -5.22 -8.63
CA LEU A 174 -9.64 -4.40 -8.38
C LEU A 174 -10.60 -4.38 -9.59
N ASP A 175 -10.07 -4.09 -10.79
CA ASP A 175 -10.88 -4.08 -12.02
C ASP A 175 -11.47 -5.47 -12.31
N TYR A 176 -10.67 -6.54 -12.15
CA TYR A 176 -11.16 -7.91 -12.32
C TYR A 176 -12.28 -8.27 -11.33
N ALA A 177 -12.15 -7.89 -10.06
CA ALA A 177 -13.16 -8.11 -9.03
C ALA A 177 -14.44 -7.32 -9.32
N SER A 178 -14.32 -6.05 -9.72
CA SER A 178 -15.44 -5.20 -10.13
C SER A 178 -16.25 -5.82 -11.28
N ARG A 179 -15.55 -6.28 -12.33
CA ARG A 179 -16.17 -6.98 -13.47
C ARG A 179 -16.86 -8.27 -13.04
N SER A 180 -16.21 -9.05 -12.17
CA SER A 180 -16.75 -10.33 -11.70
C SER A 180 -17.98 -10.16 -10.79
N ALA A 181 -18.09 -9.04 -10.08
CA ALA A 181 -19.24 -8.71 -9.24
C ALA A 181 -20.38 -8.00 -10.01
N SER A 182 -20.14 -7.56 -11.24
CA SER A 182 -21.14 -6.90 -12.09
C SER A 182 -22.17 -7.92 -12.60
N VAL A 183 -23.46 -7.59 -12.52
CA VAL A 183 -24.56 -8.43 -13.05
C VAL A 183 -25.18 -7.76 -14.28
N GLY A 184 -25.21 -8.46 -15.42
CA GLY A 184 -25.81 -7.96 -16.67
C GLY A 184 -24.95 -6.90 -17.39
N THR A 185 -25.58 -5.93 -18.07
CA THR A 185 -24.90 -4.82 -18.77
C THR A 185 -24.47 -3.68 -17.84
N SER A 186 -24.76 -3.79 -16.55
CA SER A 186 -24.49 -2.77 -15.54
C SER A 186 -23.04 -2.92 -15.06
N PHE A 187 -22.11 -2.41 -15.86
CA PHE A 187 -20.71 -2.35 -15.49
C PHE A 187 -20.49 -1.25 -14.45
N PHE A 188 -19.82 -1.56 -13.34
CA PHE A 188 -19.50 -0.61 -12.27
C PHE A 188 -18.36 0.38 -12.61
N GLY A 189 -17.80 0.35 -13.82
CA GLY A 189 -16.76 1.30 -14.24
C GLY A 189 -17.31 2.44 -15.09
N GLY A 190 -17.41 3.62 -14.48
CA GLY A 190 -17.58 4.88 -15.20
C GLY A 190 -16.23 5.40 -15.73
N GLY A 191 -16.19 5.77 -17.01
CA GLY A 191 -15.09 6.53 -17.64
C GLY A 191 -13.99 5.68 -18.30
N GLU A 192 -13.10 6.33 -19.07
CA GLU A 192 -12.00 5.77 -19.89
C GLU A 192 -11.06 4.81 -19.13
N GLU A 193 -11.58 3.65 -18.77
CA GLU A 193 -10.80 2.61 -18.14
C GLU A 193 -9.89 1.99 -19.20
N ARG A 194 -8.57 2.06 -18.95
CA ARG A 194 -7.61 1.38 -19.82
C ARG A 194 -7.99 -0.09 -19.88
N ALA A 195 -8.17 -0.61 -21.09
CA ALA A 195 -8.59 -2.00 -21.30
C ALA A 195 -7.71 -2.96 -20.48
N MET A 196 -8.33 -3.98 -19.87
CA MET A 196 -7.64 -4.98 -19.04
C MET A 196 -6.41 -5.56 -19.76
N ASP A 197 -6.48 -5.80 -21.07
CA ASP A 197 -5.35 -6.29 -21.86
C ASP A 197 -4.14 -5.35 -21.86
N VAL A 198 -4.38 -4.03 -21.84
CA VAL A 198 -3.32 -3.01 -21.72
C VAL A 198 -2.71 -3.07 -20.33
N LEU A 199 -3.52 -3.16 -19.28
CA LEU A 199 -3.02 -3.25 -17.89
C LEU A 199 -2.17 -4.52 -17.69
N VAL A 200 -2.65 -5.65 -18.18
CA VAL A 200 -1.96 -6.95 -18.12
C VAL A 200 -0.64 -6.90 -18.90
N GLY A 201 -0.65 -6.31 -20.10
CA GLY A 201 0.56 -6.11 -20.91
C GLY A 201 1.59 -5.20 -20.23
N ASP A 202 1.14 -4.07 -19.68
CA ASP A 202 1.98 -3.13 -18.92
C ASP A 202 2.61 -3.82 -17.71
N PHE A 203 1.84 -4.61 -16.97
CA PHE A 203 2.35 -5.34 -15.81
C PHE A 203 3.46 -6.31 -16.25
N ALA A 204 3.22 -7.16 -17.26
CA ALA A 204 4.22 -8.10 -17.74
C ALA A 204 5.52 -7.40 -18.20
N SER A 205 5.39 -6.30 -18.95
CA SER A 205 6.53 -5.52 -19.45
C SER A 205 7.38 -4.91 -18.32
N LYS A 206 6.72 -4.29 -17.34
CA LYS A 206 7.39 -3.68 -16.19
C LYS A 206 8.03 -4.72 -15.26
N LEU A 207 7.39 -5.88 -15.08
CA LEU A 207 7.97 -7.00 -14.33
C LEU A 207 9.25 -7.51 -15.02
N GLY A 208 9.22 -7.70 -16.34
CA GLY A 208 10.42 -8.07 -17.10
C GLY A 208 11.55 -7.04 -16.98
N SER A 209 11.21 -5.75 -16.94
CA SER A 209 12.18 -4.66 -16.73
C SER A 209 12.83 -4.70 -15.34
N LEU A 210 12.08 -5.08 -14.29
CA LEU A 210 12.63 -5.28 -12.95
C LEU A 210 13.55 -6.51 -12.91
N SER A 211 13.14 -7.62 -13.55
CA SER A 211 13.95 -8.84 -13.62
C SER A 211 15.28 -8.66 -14.35
N ALA A 212 15.33 -7.75 -15.34
CA ALA A 212 16.52 -7.44 -16.11
C ALA A 212 17.48 -6.42 -15.45
N ALA A 213 17.15 -5.87 -14.27
CA ALA A 213 17.98 -4.88 -13.62
C ALA A 213 19.33 -5.47 -13.16
N GLN A 214 20.43 -4.81 -13.51
CA GLN A 214 21.80 -5.26 -13.18
C GLN A 214 22.09 -5.22 -11.67
N GLN A 215 21.33 -4.43 -10.92
CA GLN A 215 21.43 -4.26 -9.48
C GLN A 215 20.77 -5.40 -8.69
N ASN A 216 20.21 -6.41 -9.37
CA ASN A 216 19.55 -7.54 -8.73
C ASN A 216 20.57 -8.43 -8.03
N THR A 217 20.41 -8.59 -6.72
CA THR A 217 21.11 -9.62 -5.95
C THR A 217 20.50 -11.00 -6.25
N PRO A 218 21.17 -12.12 -5.92
CA PRO A 218 20.58 -13.45 -6.04
C PRO A 218 19.22 -13.59 -5.33
N GLN A 219 19.05 -12.90 -4.20
CA GLN A 219 17.80 -12.88 -3.43
C GLN A 219 16.68 -12.15 -4.17
N ILE A 220 16.97 -10.96 -4.75
CA ILE A 220 16.00 -10.20 -5.55
C ILE A 220 15.61 -10.99 -6.79
N THR A 221 16.58 -11.58 -7.49
CA THR A 221 16.34 -12.42 -8.67
C THR A 221 15.43 -13.61 -8.35
N ALA A 222 15.66 -14.30 -7.22
CA ALA A 222 14.81 -15.40 -6.79
C ALA A 222 13.37 -14.94 -6.47
N ALA A 223 13.22 -13.80 -5.80
CA ALA A 223 11.91 -13.21 -5.49
C ALA A 223 11.14 -12.84 -6.77
N LEU A 224 11.79 -12.18 -7.73
CA LEU A 224 11.19 -11.81 -9.02
C LEU A 224 10.78 -13.03 -9.84
N SER A 225 11.60 -14.09 -9.88
CA SER A 225 11.23 -15.36 -10.54
C SER A 225 10.00 -16.03 -9.90
N ALA A 226 9.89 -15.96 -8.57
CA ALA A 226 8.71 -16.46 -7.86
C ALA A 226 7.46 -15.61 -8.11
N ILE A 227 7.61 -14.31 -8.35
CA ILE A 227 6.52 -13.41 -8.75
C ILE A 227 6.09 -13.73 -10.19
N GLU A 228 7.03 -13.84 -11.13
CA GLU A 228 6.75 -14.20 -12.53
C GLU A 228 6.01 -15.53 -12.66
N THR A 229 6.37 -16.53 -11.84
CA THR A 229 5.68 -17.82 -11.85
C THR A 229 4.23 -17.70 -11.43
N LYS A 230 3.94 -16.88 -10.41
CA LYS A 230 2.55 -16.60 -9.97
C LYS A 230 1.80 -15.78 -11.02
N TRP A 231 2.45 -14.79 -11.61
CA TRP A 231 1.87 -13.98 -12.68
C TRP A 231 1.42 -14.84 -13.87
N ARG A 232 2.32 -15.70 -14.38
CA ARG A 232 2.02 -16.62 -15.50
C ARG A 232 0.81 -17.51 -15.21
N TYR A 233 0.59 -17.86 -13.95
CA TYR A 233 -0.52 -18.70 -13.55
C TYR A 233 -1.89 -18.00 -13.68
N ILE A 234 -1.96 -16.69 -13.43
CA ILE A 234 -3.22 -15.92 -13.52
C ILE A 234 -3.37 -15.11 -14.80
N GLU A 235 -2.29 -14.90 -15.57
CA GLU A 235 -2.30 -14.05 -16.76
C GLU A 235 -3.39 -14.46 -17.76
N LYS A 236 -3.55 -15.76 -18.03
CA LYS A 236 -4.58 -16.25 -18.97
C LYS A 236 -5.99 -15.92 -18.47
N SER A 237 -6.25 -16.03 -17.18
CA SER A 237 -7.54 -15.69 -16.58
C SER A 237 -7.82 -14.19 -16.65
N LEU A 238 -6.78 -13.37 -16.47
CA LEU A 238 -6.86 -11.92 -16.58
C LEU A 238 -7.12 -11.45 -18.02
N ARG A 239 -6.58 -12.15 -19.03
CA ARG A 239 -6.87 -11.87 -20.45
C ARG A 239 -8.26 -12.33 -20.88
N ASN A 240 -8.76 -13.41 -20.28
CA ASN A 240 -10.11 -13.92 -20.53
C ASN A 240 -11.11 -13.39 -19.50
N TYR A 241 -11.01 -12.12 -19.11
CA TYR A 241 -11.81 -11.53 -18.02
C TYR A 241 -13.32 -11.48 -18.29
N ASN A 242 -13.78 -11.71 -19.53
CA ASN A 242 -15.20 -11.77 -19.88
C ASN A 242 -15.78 -13.19 -19.89
N GLU A 243 -14.95 -14.24 -19.74
CA GLU A 243 -15.37 -15.63 -19.86
C GLU A 243 -14.76 -16.50 -18.75
N ASN A 244 -15.55 -17.37 -18.13
CA ASN A 244 -15.07 -18.31 -17.11
C ASN A 244 -14.26 -17.63 -15.98
N THR A 245 -14.80 -16.55 -15.43
CA THR A 245 -14.13 -15.72 -14.42
C THR A 245 -13.79 -16.53 -13.17
N VAL A 246 -12.55 -16.38 -12.68
CA VAL A 246 -12.03 -17.07 -11.48
C VAL A 246 -11.57 -16.06 -10.41
N PRO A 247 -12.48 -15.24 -9.87
CA PRO A 247 -12.13 -14.07 -9.06
C PRO A 247 -11.39 -14.43 -7.76
N PHE A 248 -11.73 -15.54 -7.11
CA PHE A 248 -10.99 -16.02 -5.94
C PHE A 248 -9.53 -16.36 -6.28
N LEU A 249 -9.29 -16.98 -7.44
CA LEU A 249 -7.94 -17.35 -7.88
C LEU A 249 -7.13 -16.09 -8.17
N VAL A 250 -7.70 -15.15 -8.91
CA VAL A 250 -7.06 -13.89 -9.26
C VAL A 250 -6.72 -13.10 -8.01
N SER A 251 -7.67 -12.90 -7.08
CA SER A 251 -7.43 -12.21 -5.81
C SER A 251 -6.27 -12.83 -5.03
N LYS A 252 -6.31 -14.15 -4.78
CA LYS A 252 -5.28 -14.86 -4.00
C LYS A 252 -3.86 -14.70 -4.58
N TYR A 253 -3.72 -14.88 -5.90
CA TYR A 253 -2.40 -14.78 -6.53
C TYR A 253 -1.96 -13.33 -6.67
N SER A 254 -2.87 -12.38 -6.86
CA SER A 254 -2.57 -10.94 -6.87
C SER A 254 -2.02 -10.50 -5.52
N ASP A 255 -2.64 -10.90 -4.41
CA ASP A 255 -2.16 -10.60 -3.06
C ASP A 255 -0.72 -11.12 -2.86
N SER A 256 -0.46 -12.37 -3.24
CA SER A 256 0.88 -12.96 -3.12
C SER A 256 1.92 -12.32 -4.06
N ILE A 257 1.52 -11.81 -5.22
CA ILE A 257 2.38 -11.04 -6.12
C ILE A 257 2.71 -9.68 -5.50
N ILE A 258 1.72 -8.99 -4.95
CA ILE A 258 1.87 -7.68 -4.28
C ILE A 258 2.82 -7.81 -3.09
N GLU A 259 2.62 -8.80 -2.21
CA GLU A 259 3.53 -9.10 -1.10
C GLU A 259 4.97 -9.32 -1.58
N GLY A 260 5.15 -10.08 -2.67
CA GLY A 260 6.46 -10.29 -3.27
C GLY A 260 7.10 -8.98 -3.77
N LEU A 261 6.33 -8.12 -4.43
CA LEU A 261 6.79 -6.83 -4.95
C LEU A 261 7.12 -5.84 -3.84
N GLU A 262 6.38 -5.86 -2.72
CA GLU A 262 6.72 -5.10 -1.52
C GLU A 262 8.05 -5.58 -0.92
N GLY A 263 8.25 -6.90 -0.85
CA GLY A 263 9.51 -7.50 -0.39
C GLY A 263 10.70 -7.17 -1.29
N VAL A 264 10.50 -7.13 -2.61
CA VAL A 264 11.51 -6.67 -3.58
C VAL A 264 11.80 -5.18 -3.41
N SER A 265 10.76 -4.35 -3.22
CA SER A 265 10.91 -2.91 -2.96
C SER A 265 11.76 -2.64 -1.72
N ALA A 266 11.50 -3.38 -0.63
CA ALA A 266 12.27 -3.29 0.61
C ALA A 266 13.74 -3.69 0.42
N GLN A 267 14.01 -4.76 -0.33
CA GLN A 267 15.38 -5.16 -0.65
C GLN A 267 16.12 -4.12 -1.49
N TYR A 268 15.47 -3.53 -2.49
CA TYR A 268 16.07 -2.43 -3.25
C TYR A 268 16.36 -1.21 -2.36
N ALA A 269 15.46 -0.87 -1.44
CA ALA A 269 15.66 0.25 -0.53
C ALA A 269 16.84 0.01 0.42
N ALA A 270 16.98 -1.21 0.95
CA ALA A 270 18.08 -1.58 1.84
C ALA A 270 19.45 -1.62 1.14
N ASN A 271 19.50 -2.02 -0.13
CA ASN A 271 20.74 -2.11 -0.91
C ASN A 271 21.23 -0.76 -1.45
N GLN A 272 20.45 0.31 -1.28
CA GLN A 272 20.77 1.67 -1.74
C GLN A 272 20.97 2.67 -0.59
N GLN A 273 20.97 2.18 0.66
CA GLN A 273 21.46 2.89 1.85
C GLN A 273 22.98 2.70 1.97
#